data_AF-A0A3D0HCQ7-F1
#
_entry.id   AF-A0A3D0HCQ7-F1
#
_cell.length_a   1.000
_cell.length_b   1.000
_cell.length_c   1.000
_cell.angle_alpha   90.00
_cell.angle_beta   90.00
_cell.angle_gamma   90.00
#
_symmetry.space_group_name_H-M   'P 1'
#
loop_
_entity.id
_entity.type
_entity.pdbx_description
1 polymer ?
#
loop_
_entity_poly.entity_id
_entity_poly.type
_entity_poly.pdbx_seq_one_letter_code
_entity_poly.pdbx_strand_id
1 'polypeptide(L)'
;MTEKIFAFDAVEYLETEEDVALFVSEALATGDARHIDRCVGIAKRAKVMSPGELLAIALSTLHMSAREFAEHTGVDPDTLASVLNETVPITPALAARLAKALPGPTAETWLSLQADHDLRQTEKTTDGSFITHCALPTNSTER
;
A
#
# COMPACT_ATOMS: atom_id res chain seq x y z
N MET A 1 31.52 27.93 8.31
CA MET A 1 31.34 26.62 7.64
C MET A 1 29.90 26.55 7.20
N THR A 2 29.64 26.52 5.89
CA THR A 2 28.29 26.32 5.38
C THR A 2 28.06 24.81 5.34
N GLU A 3 27.40 24.25 6.35
CA GLU A 3 26.96 22.86 6.28
C GLU A 3 25.92 22.75 5.15
N LYS A 4 26.20 21.90 4.17
CA LYS A 4 25.23 21.52 3.15
C LYS A 4 24.21 20.61 3.83
N ILE A 5 23.00 21.10 4.00
CA ILE A 5 21.86 20.26 4.37
C ILE A 5 21.45 19.52 3.11
N PHE A 6 21.68 18.21 3.07
CA PHE A 6 21.11 17.33 2.05
C PHE A 6 19.68 16.98 2.48
N ALA A 7 18.73 17.04 1.55
CA ALA A 7 17.39 16.54 1.80
C ALA A 7 17.46 15.01 1.87
N PHE A 8 17.06 14.44 3.01
CA PHE A 8 16.96 12.99 3.16
C PHE A 8 15.72 12.49 2.42
N ASP A 9 15.90 11.62 1.43
CA ASP A 9 14.81 10.87 0.80
C ASP A 9 14.92 9.39 1.18
N ALA A 10 13.99 8.93 2.01
CA ALA A 10 13.95 7.54 2.46
C ALA A 10 13.81 6.55 1.29
N VAL A 11 13.22 6.98 0.16
CA VAL A 11 13.03 6.13 -1.02
C VAL A 11 14.37 5.62 -1.57
N GLU A 12 15.44 6.40 -1.47
CA GLU A 12 16.78 6.03 -1.97
C GLU A 12 17.41 4.87 -1.18
N TYR A 13 16.91 4.56 0.01
CA TYR A 13 17.46 3.55 0.92
C TYR A 13 16.60 2.30 1.05
N LEU A 14 15.43 2.26 0.39
CA LEU A 14 14.51 1.12 0.40
C LEU A 14 14.78 0.23 -0.82
N GLU A 15 15.99 -0.31 -0.90
CA GLU A 15 16.46 -1.06 -2.07
C GLU A 15 15.94 -2.51 -2.08
N THR A 16 15.78 -3.12 -0.90
CA THR A 16 15.36 -4.52 -0.77
C THR A 16 13.96 -4.67 -0.17
N GLU A 17 13.39 -5.87 -0.34
CA GLU A 17 12.09 -6.20 0.29
C GLU A 17 12.19 -6.20 1.82
N GLU A 18 13.35 -6.58 2.34
CA GLU A 18 13.64 -6.58 3.77
C GLU A 18 13.71 -5.15 4.33
N ASP A 19 14.36 -4.22 3.62
CA ASP A 19 14.42 -2.80 4.02
C ASP A 19 13.03 -2.18 4.10
N VAL A 20 12.20 -2.47 3.09
CA VAL A 20 10.81 -2.02 3.03
C VAL A 20 10.00 -2.61 4.18
N ALA A 21 10.14 -3.91 4.44
CA ALA A 21 9.43 -4.57 5.53
C ALA A 21 9.84 -4.02 6.90
N LEU A 22 11.15 -3.84 7.13
CA LEU A 22 11.67 -3.26 8.35
C LEU A 22 11.13 -1.84 8.56
N PHE A 23 11.27 -0.97 7.55
CA PHE A 23 10.79 0.41 7.59
C PHE A 23 9.29 0.52 7.92
N VAL A 24 8.46 -0.31 7.28
CA VAL A 24 7.01 -0.33 7.55
C VAL A 24 6.71 -0.91 8.93
N SER A 25 7.42 -1.96 9.35
CA SER A 25 7.24 -2.55 10.68
C SER A 25 7.57 -1.56 11.80
N GLU A 26 8.64 -0.77 11.64
CA GLU A 26 9.01 0.30 12.58
C GLU A 26 7.94 1.38 12.62
N ALA A 27 7.41 1.78 11.46
CA ALA A 27 6.32 2.75 11.39
C ALA A 27 5.06 2.23 12.12
N LEU A 28 4.68 0.97 11.91
CA LEU A 28 3.55 0.34 12.59
C LEU A 28 3.75 0.26 14.12
N ALA A 29 4.97 -0.02 14.57
CA ALA A 29 5.31 -0.05 15.99
C ALA A 29 5.12 1.31 16.69
N THR A 30 5.12 2.42 15.95
CA THR A 30 4.81 3.75 16.53
C THR A 30 3.36 3.90 16.99
N GLY A 31 2.43 3.15 16.36
CA GLY A 31 0.99 3.31 16.57
C GLY A 31 0.40 4.65 16.11
N ASP A 32 1.18 5.55 15.53
CA ASP A 32 0.70 6.84 15.01
C ASP A 32 0.18 6.67 13.57
N ALA A 33 -1.14 6.71 13.42
CA ALA A 33 -1.83 6.58 12.14
C ALA A 33 -1.27 7.49 11.04
N ARG A 34 -0.93 8.76 11.37
CA ARG A 34 -0.43 9.72 10.37
C ARG A 34 0.99 9.40 9.95
N HIS A 35 1.81 8.95 10.91
CA HIS A 35 3.15 8.50 10.63
C HIS A 35 3.14 7.23 9.77
N ILE A 36 2.29 6.25 10.13
CA ILE A 36 2.08 5.01 9.38
C ILE A 36 1.65 5.30 7.94
N ASP A 37 0.61 6.12 7.72
CA ASP A 37 0.15 6.48 6.38
C ASP A 37 1.25 7.13 5.53
N ARG A 38 2.04 8.02 6.13
CA ARG A 38 3.17 8.67 5.46
C ARG A 38 4.24 7.64 5.07
N CYS A 39 4.62 6.75 5.98
CA CYS A 39 5.64 5.73 5.75
C CYS A 39 5.17 4.71 4.71
N VAL A 40 3.92 4.24 4.78
CA VAL A 40 3.35 3.35 3.76
C VAL A 40 3.34 4.04 2.39
N GLY A 41 3.02 5.33 2.32
CA GLY A 41 3.12 6.11 1.08
C GLY A 41 4.55 6.28 0.55
N ILE A 42 5.57 6.29 1.41
CA ILE A 42 6.99 6.25 1.01
C ILE A 42 7.33 4.87 0.47
N ALA A 43 7.01 3.81 1.21
CA ALA A 43 7.28 2.42 0.84
C ALA A 43 6.65 2.09 -0.53
N LYS A 44 5.38 2.47 -0.74
CA LYS A 44 4.66 2.29 -2.01
C LYS A 44 5.37 2.91 -3.22
N ARG A 45 6.01 4.06 -3.02
CA ARG A 45 6.74 4.77 -4.08
C ARG A 45 8.11 4.15 -4.36
N ALA A 46 8.78 3.66 -3.33
CA ALA A 46 10.05 2.97 -3.48
C ALA A 46 9.87 1.63 -4.20
N LYS A 47 8.84 0.88 -3.82
CA LYS A 47 8.47 -0.40 -4.41
C LYS A 47 6.96 -0.49 -4.41
N VAL A 48 6.31 -0.90 -5.52
CA VAL A 48 4.89 -1.25 -5.43
C VAL A 48 4.77 -2.46 -4.52
N MET A 49 4.32 -2.17 -3.32
CA MET A 49 3.99 -3.07 -2.23
C MET A 49 2.57 -3.56 -2.44
N SER A 50 2.35 -4.86 -2.27
CA SER A 50 1.00 -5.40 -2.31
C SER A 50 0.28 -5.17 -0.98
N PRO A 51 -1.06 -5.12 -0.98
CA PRO A 51 -1.81 -5.13 0.26
C PRO A 51 -1.59 -6.39 1.10
N GLY A 52 -1.32 -7.54 0.47
CA GLY A 52 -1.03 -8.80 1.17
C GLY A 52 0.28 -8.72 1.97
N GLU A 53 1.34 -8.17 1.36
CA GLU A 53 2.63 -7.93 2.02
C GLU A 53 2.48 -7.01 3.24
N LEU A 54 1.77 -5.88 3.09
CA LEU A 54 1.54 -4.96 4.21
C LEU A 54 0.75 -5.64 5.35
N LEU A 55 -0.26 -6.43 5.03
CA LEU A 55 -1.03 -7.16 6.03
C LEU A 55 -0.16 -8.19 6.75
N ALA A 56 0.72 -8.90 6.04
CA ALA A 56 1.65 -9.85 6.65
C ALA A 56 2.63 -9.16 7.62
N ILE A 57 3.15 -7.99 7.25
CA ILE A 57 4.01 -7.17 8.12
C ILE A 57 3.22 -6.75 9.37
N ALA A 58 2.00 -6.22 9.19
CA ALA A 58 1.16 -5.78 10.31
C ALA A 58 0.83 -6.90 11.31
N LEU A 59 0.47 -8.09 10.82
CA LEU A 59 0.23 -9.26 11.66
C LEU A 59 1.49 -9.69 12.43
N SER A 60 2.64 -9.65 11.76
CA SER A 60 3.93 -9.98 12.36
C SER A 60 4.32 -8.99 13.46
N THR A 61 4.11 -7.68 13.23
CA THR A 61 4.36 -6.62 14.21
C THR A 61 3.43 -6.73 15.42
N LEU A 62 2.19 -7.18 15.23
CA LEU A 62 1.24 -7.42 16.33
C LEU A 62 1.45 -8.77 17.04
N HIS A 63 2.35 -9.61 16.53
CA HIS A 63 2.51 -11.00 16.98
C HIS A 63 1.20 -11.80 16.95
N MET A 64 0.38 -11.57 15.93
CA MET A 64 -0.91 -12.24 15.75
C MET A 64 -0.91 -13.11 14.50
N SER A 65 -1.56 -14.27 14.57
CA SER A 65 -1.89 -15.05 13.39
C SER A 65 -3.07 -14.42 12.61
N ALA A 66 -3.16 -14.74 11.33
CA ALA A 66 -4.30 -14.32 10.49
C ALA A 66 -5.65 -14.77 11.07
N ARG A 67 -5.68 -15.94 11.72
CA ARG A 67 -6.87 -16.48 12.36
C ARG A 67 -7.27 -15.65 13.58
N GLU A 68 -6.34 -15.36 14.49
CA GLU A 68 -6.61 -14.54 15.68
C GLU A 68 -7.06 -13.14 15.30
N PHE A 69 -6.50 -12.60 14.22
CA PHE A 69 -6.89 -11.30 13.70
C PHE A 69 -8.27 -11.32 13.04
N ALA A 70 -8.62 -12.37 12.28
CA ALA A 70 -9.97 -12.59 11.76
C ALA A 70 -11.01 -12.60 12.89
N GLU A 71 -10.73 -13.35 13.97
CA GLU A 71 -11.61 -13.44 15.14
C GLU A 71 -11.82 -12.08 15.80
N HIS A 72 -10.78 -11.24 15.90
CA HIS A 72 -10.89 -9.88 16.43
C HIS A 72 -11.67 -8.91 15.52
N THR A 73 -11.58 -9.08 14.21
CA THR A 73 -12.12 -8.14 13.22
C THR A 73 -13.48 -8.54 12.66
N GLY A 74 -13.94 -9.77 12.94
CA GLY A 74 -15.13 -10.35 12.34
C GLY A 74 -15.00 -10.57 10.84
N VAL A 75 -13.78 -10.64 10.32
CA VAL A 75 -13.48 -11.05 8.95
C VAL A 75 -13.31 -12.56 8.94
N ASP A 76 -13.74 -13.19 7.86
CA ASP A 76 -13.55 -14.62 7.67
C ASP A 76 -12.04 -14.96 7.55
N PRO A 77 -11.53 -15.96 8.31
CA PRO A 77 -10.11 -16.34 8.29
C PRO A 77 -9.60 -16.74 6.90
N ASP A 78 -10.43 -17.43 6.10
CA ASP A 78 -10.06 -17.85 4.75
C ASP A 78 -9.93 -16.64 3.84
N THR A 79 -10.79 -15.63 4.01
CA THR A 79 -10.68 -14.35 3.29
C THR A 79 -9.36 -13.64 3.59
N LEU A 80 -8.94 -13.58 4.86
CA LEU A 80 -7.64 -12.99 5.22
C LEU A 80 -6.47 -13.81 4.67
N ALA A 81 -6.55 -15.14 4.74
CA ALA A 81 -5.53 -16.01 4.16
C ALA A 81 -5.43 -15.82 2.63
N SER A 82 -6.57 -15.66 1.94
CA SER A 82 -6.61 -15.38 0.51
C SER A 82 -5.99 -14.03 0.15
N VAL A 83 -6.19 -13.00 0.97
CA VAL A 83 -5.54 -11.68 0.80
C VAL A 83 -4.03 -11.77 1.04
N LEU A 84 -3.60 -12.48 2.08
CA LEU A 84 -2.17 -12.70 2.37
C LEU A 84 -1.46 -13.45 1.23
N ASN A 85 -2.16 -14.39 0.59
CA ASN A 85 -1.66 -15.11 -0.58
C ASN A 85 -1.88 -14.36 -1.91
N GLU A 86 -2.36 -13.10 -1.86
CA GLU A 86 -2.64 -12.24 -3.03
C GLU A 86 -3.63 -12.84 -4.04
N THR A 87 -4.44 -13.81 -3.61
CA THR A 87 -5.44 -14.47 -4.45
C THR A 87 -6.76 -13.70 -4.54
N VAL A 88 -7.03 -12.87 -3.53
CA VAL A 88 -8.24 -12.05 -3.44
C VAL A 88 -7.82 -10.61 -3.16
N PRO A 89 -8.39 -9.62 -3.87
CA PRO A 89 -8.08 -8.22 -3.63
C PRO A 89 -8.72 -7.70 -2.33
N ILE A 90 -8.12 -6.67 -1.74
CA ILE A 90 -8.73 -5.93 -0.64
C ILE A 90 -9.88 -5.07 -1.18
N THR A 91 -11.11 -5.42 -0.79
CA THR A 91 -12.31 -4.65 -1.13
C THR A 91 -12.45 -3.40 -0.24
N PRO A 92 -13.23 -2.38 -0.64
CA PRO A 92 -13.50 -1.21 0.21
C PRO A 92 -14.07 -1.56 1.58
N ALA A 93 -14.94 -2.58 1.64
CA ALA A 93 -15.50 -3.06 2.90
C ALA A 93 -14.42 -3.68 3.81
N LEU A 94 -13.48 -4.44 3.23
CA LEU A 94 -12.37 -5.02 3.99
C LEU A 94 -11.37 -3.94 4.43
N ALA A 95 -11.01 -3.01 3.55
CA ALA A 95 -10.14 -1.87 3.87
C ALA A 95 -10.69 -1.05 5.06
N ALA A 96 -12.00 -0.80 5.08
CA ALA A 96 -12.66 -0.10 6.19
C ALA A 96 -12.62 -0.89 7.51
N ARG A 97 -12.60 -2.23 7.46
CA ARG A 97 -12.42 -3.07 8.65
C ARG A 97 -10.97 -3.05 9.14
N LEU A 98 -10.01 -3.18 8.23
CA LEU A 98 -8.58 -3.13 8.54
C LEU A 98 -8.19 -1.81 9.20
N ALA A 99 -8.66 -0.68 8.65
CA ALA A 99 -8.41 0.65 9.20
C ALA A 99 -9.05 0.90 10.58
N LYS A 100 -10.04 0.09 10.97
CA LYS A 100 -10.61 0.12 12.33
C LYS A 100 -9.90 -0.82 13.30
N ALA A 101 -9.34 -1.91 12.77
CA ALA A 101 -8.68 -2.95 13.54
C ALA A 101 -7.21 -2.62 13.85
N LEU A 102 -6.56 -1.87 12.96
CA LEU A 102 -5.15 -1.49 13.06
C LEU A 102 -5.04 0.00 13.42
N PRO A 103 -3.95 0.41 14.11
CA PRO A 103 -3.66 1.84 14.33
C PRO A 103 -3.50 2.63 13.02
N GLY A 104 -3.14 1.93 11.93
CA GLY A 104 -3.05 2.41 10.57
C GLY A 104 -2.61 1.26 9.64
N PRO A 105 -2.56 1.48 8.32
CA PRO A 105 -2.92 2.72 7.63
C PRO A 105 -4.44 2.88 7.41
N THR A 106 -4.84 4.04 6.91
CA THR A 106 -6.24 4.38 6.58
C THR A 106 -6.81 3.51 5.46
N ALA A 107 -8.14 3.42 5.38
CA ALA A 107 -8.83 2.63 4.35
C ALA A 107 -8.50 3.11 2.93
N GLU A 108 -8.28 4.41 2.74
CA GLU A 108 -7.87 5.00 1.46
C GLU A 108 -6.48 4.52 1.05
N THR A 109 -5.54 4.48 1.99
CA THR A 109 -4.19 3.95 1.75
C THR A 109 -4.23 2.47 1.36
N TRP A 110 -5.04 1.65 2.04
CA TRP A 110 -5.25 0.24 1.67
C TRP A 110 -5.77 0.07 0.24
N LEU A 111 -6.76 0.88 -0.16
CA LEU A 111 -7.31 0.84 -1.51
C LEU A 111 -6.31 1.34 -2.55
N SER A 112 -5.51 2.35 -2.22
CA SER A 112 -4.46 2.83 -3.10
C SER A 112 -3.39 1.76 -3.33
N LEU A 113 -3.02 0.97 -2.32
CA LEU A 113 -2.11 -0.17 -2.50
C LEU A 113 -2.68 -1.21 -3.46
N GLN A 114 -3.98 -1.52 -3.32
CA GLN A 114 -4.63 -2.47 -4.22
C GLN A 114 -4.63 -1.97 -5.67
N ALA A 115 -4.99 -0.69 -5.88
CA ALA A 115 -5.00 -0.09 -7.20
C ALA A 115 -3.61 -0.10 -7.86
N ASP A 116 -2.58 0.29 -7.13
CA ASP A 116 -1.20 0.29 -7.62
C ASP A 116 -0.73 -1.15 -7.96
N HIS A 117 -1.06 -2.12 -7.10
CA HIS A 117 -0.74 -3.52 -7.34
C HIS A 117 -1.44 -4.04 -8.60
N ASP A 118 -2.74 -3.80 -8.74
CA ASP A 118 -3.54 -4.26 -9.88
C ASP A 118 -3.03 -3.64 -11.19
N LEU A 119 -2.74 -2.33 -11.20
CA LEU A 119 -2.12 -1.64 -12.34
C LEU A 119 -0.83 -2.34 -12.77
N ARG A 120 0.10 -2.59 -11.85
CA ARG A 120 1.36 -3.27 -12.15
C ARG A 120 1.15 -4.68 -12.73
N GLN A 121 0.16 -5.43 -12.26
CA GLN A 121 -0.14 -6.76 -12.82
C GLN A 121 -0.72 -6.64 -14.25
N THR A 122 -1.57 -5.64 -14.50
CA THR A 122 -2.18 -5.42 -15.83
C THR A 122 -1.19 -4.88 -16.86
N GLU A 123 -0.22 -4.04 -16.46
CA GLU A 123 0.82 -3.53 -17.36
C GLU A 123 1.65 -4.65 -18.01
N LYS A 124 1.82 -5.78 -17.32
CA LYS A 124 2.54 -6.95 -17.86
C LYS A 124 1.76 -7.69 -18.96
N THR A 125 0.45 -7.51 -19.03
CA THR A 125 -0.45 -8.31 -19.87
C THR A 125 -1.20 -7.50 -20.91
N THR A 126 -1.27 -6.18 -20.75
CA THR A 126 -2.00 -5.29 -21.63
C THR A 126 -1.15 -4.91 -22.84
N ASP A 127 -1.52 -5.42 -24.02
CA ASP A 127 -1.02 -4.86 -25.27
C ASP A 127 -1.78 -3.56 -25.58
N GLY A 128 -1.06 -2.45 -25.59
CA GLY A 128 -1.61 -1.11 -25.89
C GLY A 128 -1.50 -0.72 -27.36
N SER A 129 -0.99 -1.59 -28.23
CA SER A 129 -0.63 -1.27 -29.62
C SER A 129 -1.77 -0.72 -30.48
N PHE A 130 -3.02 -1.03 -30.13
CA PHE A 130 -4.23 -0.60 -30.83
C PHE A 130 -4.94 0.61 -30.19
N ILE A 131 -4.44 1.12 -29.06
CA ILE A 131 -5.07 2.22 -28.32
C ILE A 131 -4.58 3.57 -28.88
N THR A 132 -5.50 4.35 -29.45
CA THR A 132 -5.22 5.73 -29.90
C THR A 132 -5.68 6.73 -28.84
N HIS A 133 -4.80 7.64 -28.41
CA HIS A 133 -5.13 8.66 -27.42
C HIS A 133 -6.14 9.67 -27.98
N CYS A 134 -7.29 9.82 -27.32
CA CYS A 134 -8.27 10.85 -27.67
C CYS A 134 -7.79 12.20 -27.12
N ALA A 135 -7.45 13.14 -28.00
CA ALA A 135 -7.15 14.50 -27.60
C ALA A 135 -8.42 15.22 -27.10
N LEU A 136 -8.31 15.94 -25.98
CA LEU A 136 -9.38 16.84 -25.52
C LEU A 136 -9.48 18.04 -26.48
N PRO A 137 -10.69 18.53 -26.80
CA PRO A 137 -10.84 19.72 -27.63
C PRO A 137 -10.29 20.93 -26.87
N THR A 138 -9.18 21.47 -27.32
CA THR A 138 -8.67 22.75 -26.83
C THR A 138 -9.53 23.85 -27.41
N ASN A 139 -10.52 24.33 -26.65
CA ASN A 139 -11.25 25.54 -26.99
C ASN A 139 -10.31 26.75 -26.82
N SER A 140 -9.47 26.99 -27.82
CA SER A 140 -8.85 28.29 -28.05
C SER A 140 -9.99 29.24 -28.40
N THR A 141 -10.55 29.86 -27.35
CA THR A 141 -11.49 30.95 -27.53
C THR A 141 -10.67 32.15 -27.99
N GLU A 142 -10.44 32.24 -29.30
CA GLU A 142 -10.04 33.49 -29.95
C GLU A 142 -11.18 34.49 -29.78
N ARG A 143 -10.96 35.52 -28.94
CA ARG A 143 -11.51 36.87 -29.13
C ARG A 143 -10.56 37.89 -28.53
#